data_AF-A0A958DAR8-F1
#
_entry.id   AF-A0A958DAR8-F1
#
_cell.length_a   1.000
_cell.length_b   1.000
_cell.length_c   1.000
_cell.angle_alpha   90.00
_cell.angle_beta   90.00
_cell.angle_gamma   90.00
#
_symmetry.space_group_name_H-M   'P 1'
#
loop_
_entity.id
_entity.type
_entity.pdbx_description
1 polymer ?
#
loop_
_entity_poly.entity_id
_entity_poly.type
_entity_poly.pdbx_seq_one_letter_code
_entity_poly.pdbx_strand_id
1 'polypeptide(L)'
;MKRTILLCLVLVALVSACGGATSLTGTTWTVTALSGVSVDPTVPMTGVFGSDGKLTGTGGCNNYSAAYTASGKNLTIESPVSSTMACNEATDQQESEYF
;
A
#
# COMPACT_ATOMS: atom_id res chain seq x y z
N MET A 1 -5.46 22.32 63.57
CA MET A 1 -6.74 22.23 62.82
C MET A 1 -6.42 22.26 61.33
N LYS A 2 -7.00 21.32 60.57
CA LYS A 2 -6.69 20.95 59.18
C LYS A 2 -7.02 22.05 58.17
N ARG A 3 -6.25 22.18 57.07
CA ARG A 3 -6.65 22.59 55.69
C ARG A 3 -5.42 22.71 54.77
N THR A 4 -4.92 21.61 54.24
CA THR A 4 -5.17 21.08 52.87
C THR A 4 -4.56 21.93 51.75
N ILE A 5 -3.49 21.39 51.18
CA ILE A 5 -2.73 21.80 49.98
C ILE A 5 -3.61 21.64 48.73
N LEU A 6 -3.62 22.64 47.83
CA LEU A 6 -4.04 22.47 46.44
C LEU A 6 -2.99 23.11 45.51
N LEU A 7 -1.91 22.36 45.23
CA LEU A 7 -1.14 22.57 44.01
C LEU A 7 -2.00 22.05 42.86
N CYS A 8 -2.47 22.94 41.98
CA CYS A 8 -2.91 22.57 40.64
C CYS A 8 -1.70 22.05 39.85
N LEU A 9 -1.36 20.78 40.05
CA LEU A 9 -0.61 20.00 39.07
C LEU A 9 -1.52 19.89 37.84
N VAL A 10 -1.31 20.81 36.89
CA VAL A 10 -1.86 20.68 35.54
C VAL A 10 -1.22 19.41 34.96
N LEU A 11 -1.93 18.30 35.08
CA LEU A 11 -1.64 17.07 34.34
C LEU A 11 -1.82 17.44 32.87
N VAL A 12 -0.73 17.73 32.18
CA VAL A 12 -0.72 17.73 30.72
C VAL A 12 -0.99 16.30 30.32
N ALA A 13 -2.25 15.99 30.03
CA ALA A 13 -2.65 14.73 29.44
C ALA A 13 -1.90 14.64 28.09
N LEU A 14 -0.89 13.78 28.05
CA LEU A 14 -0.31 13.30 26.80
C LEU A 14 -1.45 12.60 26.05
N VAL A 15 -2.08 13.35 25.16
CA VAL A 15 -2.99 12.79 24.16
C VAL A 15 -2.10 11.98 23.22
N SER A 16 -1.83 10.74 23.60
CA SER A 16 -1.15 9.77 22.76
C SER A 16 -2.09 9.52 21.59
N ALA A 17 -1.86 10.22 20.48
CA ALA A 17 -2.61 10.01 19.25
C ALA A 17 -2.45 8.54 18.87
N CYS A 18 -3.55 7.78 18.98
CA CYS A 18 -3.62 6.43 18.45
C CYS A 18 -3.69 6.54 16.92
N GLY A 19 -2.58 6.93 16.30
CA GLY A 19 -2.33 6.80 14.87
C GLY A 19 -1.81 5.40 14.62
N GLY A 20 -2.64 4.38 14.79
CA GLY A 20 -2.28 3.03 14.40
C GLY A 20 -2.03 3.03 12.90
N ALA A 21 -0.77 2.96 12.47
CA ALA A 21 -0.44 2.75 11.08
C ALA A 21 -1.02 1.38 10.68
N THR A 22 -2.04 1.37 9.83
CA THR A 22 -2.53 0.13 9.24
C THR A 22 -1.39 -0.46 8.42
N SER A 23 -0.94 -1.66 8.80
CA SER A 23 0.11 -2.35 8.09
C SER A 23 -0.37 -2.71 6.68
N LEU A 24 0.47 -2.49 5.68
CA LEU A 24 0.23 -3.01 4.33
C LEU A 24 0.39 -4.54 4.28
N THR A 25 1.20 -5.12 5.16
CA THR A 25 1.44 -6.58 5.15
C THR A 25 0.14 -7.37 5.32
N GLY A 26 -0.08 -8.33 4.43
CA GLY A 26 -1.27 -9.17 4.38
C GLY A 26 -2.45 -8.54 3.64
N THR A 27 -2.30 -7.35 3.05
CA THR A 27 -3.38 -6.68 2.31
C THR A 27 -3.34 -7.01 0.82
N THR A 28 -4.52 -7.01 0.20
CA THR A 28 -4.73 -7.16 -1.25
C THR A 28 -5.38 -5.90 -1.80
N TRP A 29 -4.85 -5.44 -2.92
CA TRP A 29 -5.26 -4.22 -3.61
C TRP A 29 -5.63 -4.54 -5.05
N THR A 30 -6.59 -3.79 -5.57
CA THR A 30 -6.98 -3.81 -6.98
C THR A 30 -6.78 -2.43 -7.55
N VAL A 31 -6.10 -2.35 -8.70
CA VAL A 31 -5.90 -1.07 -9.40
C VAL A 31 -7.22 -0.64 -10.01
N THR A 32 -7.59 0.62 -9.82
CA THR A 32 -8.82 1.22 -10.38
C THR A 32 -8.54 2.28 -11.43
N ALA A 33 -7.35 2.89 -11.38
CA ALA A 33 -6.89 3.87 -12.33
C ALA A 33 -5.36 3.90 -12.39
N LEU A 34 -4.81 4.19 -13.58
CA LEU A 34 -3.41 4.47 -13.83
C LEU A 34 -3.30 5.93 -14.28
N SER A 35 -2.47 6.72 -13.60
CA SER A 35 -2.28 8.16 -13.91
C SER A 35 -3.58 8.97 -14.02
N GLY A 36 -4.61 8.59 -13.26
CA GLY A 36 -5.94 9.23 -13.27
C GLY A 36 -6.90 8.73 -14.35
N VAL A 37 -6.48 7.80 -15.21
CA VAL A 37 -7.33 7.15 -16.21
C VAL A 37 -7.82 5.81 -15.66
N SER A 38 -9.13 5.57 -15.70
CA SER A 38 -9.70 4.29 -15.25
C SER A 38 -9.17 3.13 -16.08
N VAL A 39 -8.82 2.05 -15.40
CA VAL A 39 -8.42 0.80 -16.07
C VAL A 39 -9.66 0.10 -16.64
N ASP A 40 -9.45 -0.73 -17.67
CA ASP A 40 -10.46 -1.69 -18.13
C ASP A 40 -10.77 -2.68 -17.00
N PRO A 41 -12.00 -2.70 -16.47
CA PRO A 41 -12.37 -3.59 -15.36
C PRO A 41 -12.39 -5.07 -15.76
N THR A 42 -12.34 -5.39 -17.06
CA THR A 42 -12.25 -6.77 -17.56
C THR A 42 -10.82 -7.32 -17.53
N VAL A 43 -9.82 -6.44 -17.34
CA VAL A 43 -8.41 -6.79 -17.19
C VAL A 43 -8.00 -6.57 -15.73
N PRO A 44 -8.14 -7.58 -14.87
CA PRO A 44 -7.87 -7.42 -13.44
C PRO A 44 -6.39 -7.16 -13.19
N MET A 45 -6.12 -6.07 -12.47
CA MET A 45 -4.78 -5.69 -12.03
C MET A 45 -4.75 -5.65 -10.50
N THR A 46 -3.80 -6.37 -9.89
CA THR A 46 -3.81 -6.60 -8.45
C THR A 46 -2.43 -6.48 -7.83
N GLY A 47 -2.37 -6.21 -6.53
CA GLY A 47 -1.15 -6.21 -5.73
C GLY A 47 -1.40 -6.77 -4.34
N VAL A 48 -0.53 -7.67 -3.89
CA VAL A 48 -0.57 -8.32 -2.58
C VAL A 48 0.74 -8.02 -1.86
N PHE A 49 0.65 -7.39 -0.70
CA PHE A 49 1.80 -7.08 0.15
C PHE A 49 2.07 -8.25 1.11
N GLY A 50 3.02 -9.12 0.76
CA GLY A 50 3.35 -10.32 1.51
C GLY A 50 4.15 -10.06 2.79
N SER A 51 4.05 -10.95 3.78
CA SER A 51 4.88 -10.92 4.99
C SER A 51 6.36 -11.23 4.75
N ASP A 52 6.69 -11.69 3.54
CA ASP A 52 8.05 -11.95 3.05
C ASP A 52 8.72 -10.70 2.47
N GLY A 53 8.06 -9.53 2.53
CA GLY A 53 8.58 -8.27 1.99
C GLY A 53 8.45 -8.16 0.47
N LYS A 54 7.56 -8.95 -0.15
CA LYS A 54 7.28 -8.90 -1.58
C LYS A 54 5.90 -8.34 -1.89
N LEU A 55 5.85 -7.46 -2.90
CA LEU A 55 4.62 -7.08 -3.58
C LEU A 55 4.48 -8.00 -4.78
N THR A 56 3.40 -8.79 -4.84
CA THR A 56 3.13 -9.71 -5.95
C THR A 56 1.75 -9.43 -6.54
N GLY A 57 1.54 -9.78 -7.81
CA GLY A 57 0.24 -9.58 -8.43
C GLY A 57 0.24 -9.84 -9.93
N THR A 58 -0.82 -9.40 -10.58
CA THR A 58 -0.95 -9.38 -12.04
C THR A 58 -1.05 -7.94 -12.53
N GLY A 59 -0.31 -7.61 -13.59
CA GLY A 59 -0.42 -6.37 -14.37
C GLY A 59 -1.54 -6.41 -15.41
N GLY A 60 -2.29 -7.52 -15.47
CA GLY A 60 -3.36 -7.75 -16.45
C GLY A 60 -3.02 -8.93 -17.37
N CYS A 61 -1.86 -8.88 -18.03
CA CYS A 61 -1.37 -9.97 -18.89
C CYS A 61 -0.34 -10.83 -18.15
N ASN A 62 0.61 -10.17 -17.49
CA ASN A 62 1.77 -10.75 -16.85
C ASN A 62 1.66 -10.71 -15.33
N ASN A 63 2.23 -11.74 -14.70
CA ASN A 63 2.41 -11.75 -13.25
C ASN A 63 3.74 -11.07 -12.90
N TYR A 64 3.75 -10.34 -11.80
CA TYR A 64 4.93 -9.61 -11.35
C TYR A 64 5.24 -9.85 -9.87
N SER A 65 6.49 -9.57 -9.52
CA SER A 65 6.97 -9.53 -8.15
C SER A 65 7.98 -8.39 -7.98
N ALA A 66 7.87 -7.63 -6.90
CA ALA A 66 8.84 -6.62 -6.49
C ALA A 66 9.16 -6.77 -5.00
N ALA A 67 10.35 -6.35 -4.58
CA ALA A 67 10.61 -6.13 -3.17
C ALA A 67 9.91 -4.82 -2.72
N TYR A 68 9.37 -4.79 -1.52
CA TYR A 68 8.81 -3.56 -0.94
C TYR A 68 9.28 -3.35 0.49
N THR A 69 9.35 -2.09 0.89
CA THR A 69 9.52 -1.69 2.28
C THR A 69 8.47 -0.64 2.65
N ALA A 70 7.82 -0.81 3.80
CA ALA A 70 6.82 0.13 4.31
C ALA A 70 7.24 0.60 5.70
N SER A 71 7.36 1.91 5.89
CA SER A 71 7.75 2.53 7.16
C SER A 71 6.98 3.82 7.41
N GLY A 72 6.11 3.79 8.42
CA GLY A 72 5.23 4.90 8.74
C GLY A 72 4.28 5.21 7.57
N LYS A 73 4.50 6.36 6.90
CA LYS A 73 3.74 6.80 5.72
C LYS A 73 4.54 6.63 4.41
N ASN A 74 5.74 6.08 4.47
CA ASN A 74 6.58 5.87 3.30
C ASN A 74 6.43 4.44 2.80
N LEU A 75 6.32 4.29 1.49
CA LEU A 75 6.34 3.03 0.77
C LEU A 75 7.39 3.12 -0.32
N THR A 76 8.35 2.21 -0.30
CA THR A 76 9.32 2.02 -1.38
C THR A 76 9.03 0.68 -2.04
N ILE A 77 8.91 0.67 -3.36
CA ILE A 77 8.79 -0.53 -4.18
C ILE A 77 9.99 -0.53 -5.12
N GLU A 78 10.77 -1.60 -5.10
CA GLU A 78 11.91 -1.78 -5.99
C GLU A 78 11.44 -2.17 -7.39
N SER A 79 12.35 -2.11 -8.37
CA SER A 79 12.03 -2.51 -9.74
C SER A 79 11.43 -3.93 -9.79
N PRO A 80 10.24 -4.11 -10.38
CA PRO A 80 9.60 -5.41 -10.47
C PRO A 80 10.31 -6.32 -11.47
N VAL A 81 10.19 -7.62 -11.24
CA VAL A 81 10.36 -8.64 -12.27
C VAL A 81 8.98 -9.10 -12.73
N SER A 82 8.82 -9.35 -14.02
CA SER A 82 7.56 -9.75 -14.64
C SER A 82 7.77 -10.97 -15.55
N SER A 83 6.73 -11.78 -15.73
CA SER A 83 6.68 -12.72 -16.85
C SER A 83 6.66 -11.98 -18.19
N THR A 84 6.84 -12.72 -19.29
CA THR A 84 6.78 -12.18 -20.66
C THR A 84 5.82 -13.03 -21.49
N MET A 85 4.54 -12.82 -21.26
CA MET A 85 3.41 -13.29 -22.04
C MET A 85 2.96 -12.15 -22.97
N ALA A 86 2.54 -12.51 -24.18
CA ALA A 86 1.85 -11.60 -25.08
C ALA A 86 0.33 -11.76 -24.91
N CYS A 87 -0.40 -10.66 -24.82
CA CYS A 87 -1.85 -10.65 -24.81
C CYS A 87 -2.40 -9.89 -26.03
N ASN A 88 -3.67 -9.51 -25.99
CA ASN A 88 -4.22 -8.61 -26.99
C ASN A 88 -3.66 -7.19 -26.79
N GLU A 89 -3.68 -6.39 -27.85
CA GLU A 89 -3.12 -5.04 -27.87
C GLU A 89 -3.63 -4.12 -26.74
N ALA A 90 -4.93 -4.19 -26.42
CA ALA A 90 -5.51 -3.35 -25.38
C ALA A 90 -4.99 -3.72 -23.97
N THR A 91 -4.84 -5.02 -23.70
CA THR A 91 -4.27 -5.51 -22.43
C THR A 91 -2.78 -5.17 -22.33
N ASP A 92 -2.01 -5.39 -23.39
CA ASP A 92 -0.57 -5.09 -23.40
C ASP A 92 -0.33 -3.58 -23.22
N GLN A 93 -1.12 -2.72 -23.88
CA GLN A 93 -1.01 -1.27 -23.69
C GLN A 93 -1.32 -0.87 -22.25
N GLN A 94 -2.41 -1.38 -21.66
CA GLN A 94 -2.75 -1.05 -20.28
C GLN A 94 -1.68 -1.53 -19.28
N GLU A 95 -1.16 -2.73 -19.48
CA GLU A 95 -0.08 -3.26 -18.64
C GLU A 95 1.20 -2.42 -18.77
N SER A 96 1.53 -1.93 -19.96
CA SER A 96 2.70 -1.07 -20.17
C SER A 96 2.63 0.27 -19.43
N GLU A 97 1.43 0.78 -19.14
CA GLU A 97 1.24 1.99 -18.32
C GLU A 97 1.44 1.73 -16.82
N TYR A 98 1.46 0.46 -16.40
CA TYR A 98 1.62 0.08 -15.00
C TYR A 98 3.08 -0.06 -14.56
N PHE A 99 3.96 -0.41 -15.50
CA PHE A 99 5.39 -0.64 -15.25
C PHE A 99 6.25 0.54 -15.72
#